data_AF-A0A8C9Q953-F1
#
_entry.id   AF-A0A8C9Q953-F1
#
_cell.length_a   1.000
_cell.length_b   1.000
_cell.length_c   1.000
_cell.angle_alpha   90.00
_cell.angle_beta   90.00
_cell.angle_gamma   90.00
#
_symmetry.space_group_name_H-M   'P 1'
#
loop_
_entity.id
_entity.type
_entity.pdbx_description
1 polymer ?
#
loop_
_entity_poly.entity_id
_entity_poly.type
_entity_poly.pdbx_seq_one_letter_code
_entity_poly.pdbx_strand_id
1 'polypeptide(L)'
;MLTLYLFQLEISYGAMFLKMIWNLNIYQTTLVLLTVSGMYTITGGLTAVVYTEVLHAAVMILGSVLLMSFAFSEVGGYEGMARKYFHAIPSVISEGNWTAKPECYMPRQDALHIFRDPISGDIPWPGLIFGTTTISLFYGCADQIFIQRCLAGKNMFHIKSGCILCGYLKLLPMFLMVVPGMISRILFPDQVACVVPSECLKYCGSRSNCKSIAYPKLVIAVLPNGFQGLMLTTMCAALMSSLTSIFNSSSAMFTMNIYTLMRPMATEKELLVTGR
;
A
#
# COMPACT_ATOMS: atom_id res chain seq x y z
N MET A 1 -6.48 -16.72 -8.75
CA MET A 1 -7.22 -15.54 -9.25
C MET A 1 -7.05 -14.33 -8.34
N LEU A 2 -7.27 -14.44 -7.02
CA LEU A 2 -7.12 -13.32 -6.07
C LEU A 2 -5.69 -12.73 -6.03
N THR A 3 -4.66 -13.57 -5.98
CA THR A 3 -3.24 -13.13 -5.95
C THR A 3 -2.85 -12.33 -7.20
N LEU A 4 -3.32 -12.74 -8.38
CA LEU A 4 -3.07 -12.03 -9.64
C LEU A 4 -3.76 -10.65 -9.66
N TYR A 5 -4.96 -10.55 -9.09
CA TYR A 5 -5.67 -9.28 -8.97
C TYR A 5 -4.96 -8.32 -8.02
N LEU A 6 -4.48 -8.81 -6.86
CA LEU A 6 -3.71 -8.00 -5.91
C LEU A 6 -2.39 -7.52 -6.52
N PHE A 7 -1.68 -8.41 -7.23
CA PHE A 7 -0.48 -8.07 -7.97
C PHE A 7 -0.70 -6.93 -8.98
N GLN A 8 -1.79 -7.01 -9.74
CA GLN A 8 -2.16 -5.96 -10.69
C GLN A 8 -2.44 -4.61 -9.99
N LEU A 9 -3.09 -4.64 -8.83
CA LEU A 9 -3.35 -3.44 -8.04
C LEU A 9 -2.07 -2.82 -7.50
N GLU A 10 -1.15 -3.61 -6.93
CA GLU A 10 0.13 -3.10 -6.41
C GLU A 10 0.97 -2.44 -7.50
N ILE A 11 1.07 -3.07 -8.68
CA ILE A 11 1.78 -2.48 -9.82
C ILE A 11 1.11 -1.18 -10.26
N SER A 12 -0.22 -1.15 -10.33
CA SER A 12 -0.95 0.03 -10.78
C SER A 12 -0.74 1.21 -9.83
N TYR A 13 -0.85 1.00 -8.52
CA TYR A 13 -0.64 2.05 -7.53
C TYR A 13 0.84 2.46 -7.42
N GLY A 14 1.75 1.49 -7.47
CA GLY A 14 3.20 1.75 -7.49
C GLY A 14 3.62 2.56 -8.72
N ALA A 15 3.06 2.26 -9.89
CA ALA A 15 3.33 3.01 -11.12
C ALA A 15 2.75 4.43 -11.07
N MET A 16 1.56 4.63 -10.49
CA MET A 16 1.00 5.97 -10.27
C MET A 16 1.88 6.81 -9.34
N PHE A 17 2.39 6.20 -8.27
CA PHE A 17 3.33 6.84 -7.35
C PHE A 17 4.65 7.21 -8.03
N LEU A 18 5.27 6.27 -8.74
CA LEU A 18 6.54 6.51 -9.42
C LEU A 18 6.42 7.51 -10.57
N LYS A 19 5.29 7.54 -11.29
CA LYS A 19 4.97 8.60 -12.27
C LYS A 19 5.02 9.98 -11.63
N MET A 20 4.51 10.12 -10.40
CA MET A 20 4.51 11.40 -9.68
C MET A 20 5.93 11.88 -9.35
N ILE A 21 6.88 10.96 -9.14
CA ILE A 21 8.28 11.28 -8.79
C ILE A 21 9.11 11.52 -10.04
N TRP A 22 9.08 10.60 -11.00
CA TRP A 22 9.96 10.62 -12.16
C TRP A 22 9.36 11.33 -13.38
N ASN A 23 8.09 11.74 -13.32
CA ASN A 23 7.35 12.35 -14.42
C ASN A 23 7.38 11.50 -15.72
N LEU A 24 7.50 10.18 -15.57
CA LEU A 24 7.53 9.21 -16.66
C LEU A 24 6.11 8.71 -17.00
N ASN A 25 5.94 8.16 -18.19
CA ASN A 25 4.68 7.52 -18.55
C ASN A 25 4.45 6.28 -17.65
N ILE A 26 3.19 5.96 -17.34
CA ILE A 26 2.81 4.81 -16.48
C ILE A 26 3.42 3.52 -17.05
N TYR A 27 3.34 3.32 -18.37
CA TYR A 27 3.89 2.12 -19.01
C TYR A 27 5.41 1.98 -18.87
N GLN A 28 6.15 3.07 -19.05
CA GLN A 28 7.61 3.08 -18.87
C GLN A 28 7.99 2.81 -17.41
N THR A 29 7.23 3.41 -16.50
CA THR A 29 7.42 3.24 -15.06
C THR A 29 7.18 1.80 -14.62
N THR A 30 6.10 1.17 -15.11
CA THR A 30 5.80 -0.24 -14.87
C THR A 30 6.90 -1.15 -15.42
N LEU A 31 7.42 -0.87 -16.62
CA LEU A 31 8.52 -1.65 -17.21
C LEU A 31 9.77 -1.59 -16.32
N VAL A 32 10.19 -0.39 -15.90
CA VAL A 32 11.33 -0.21 -14.99
C VAL A 32 11.11 -0.94 -13.67
N LEU A 33 9.92 -0.81 -13.07
CA LEU A 33 9.54 -1.47 -11.82
C LEU A 33 9.68 -2.99 -11.92
N LEU A 34 9.12 -3.58 -12.98
CA LEU A 34 9.17 -5.03 -13.22
C LEU A 34 10.58 -5.53 -13.52
N THR A 35 11.35 -4.79 -14.32
CA THR A 35 12.74 -5.17 -14.65
C THR A 35 13.61 -5.16 -13.41
N VAL A 36 13.57 -4.08 -12.61
CA VAL A 36 14.38 -3.95 -11.39
C VAL A 36 13.96 -4.99 -10.34
N SER A 37 12.66 -5.15 -10.11
CA SER A 37 12.16 -6.16 -9.16
C SER A 37 12.50 -7.58 -9.61
N GLY A 38 12.41 -7.88 -10.91
CA GLY A 38 12.80 -9.17 -11.46
C GLY A 38 14.29 -9.46 -11.27
N MET A 39 15.17 -8.52 -11.61
CA MET A 39 16.62 -8.65 -11.39
C MET A 39 16.95 -8.88 -9.90
N TYR A 40 16.31 -8.13 -9.01
CA TYR A 40 16.50 -8.27 -7.57
C TYR A 40 16.03 -9.64 -7.05
N THR A 41 14.90 -10.14 -7.58
CA THR A 41 14.33 -11.44 -7.19
C THR A 41 15.25 -12.59 -7.59
N ILE A 42 15.84 -12.55 -8.80
CA ILE A 42 16.77 -13.57 -9.30
C ILE A 42 18.08 -13.59 -8.50
N THR A 43 18.56 -12.42 -8.06
CA THR A 43 19.90 -12.27 -7.45
C THR A 43 19.92 -12.30 -5.92
N GLY A 44 18.86 -11.82 -5.25
CA GLY A 44 18.92 -11.46 -3.82
C GLY A 44 18.90 -12.64 -2.84
N GLY A 45 18.22 -13.74 -3.18
CA GLY A 45 17.99 -14.83 -2.22
C GLY A 45 17.13 -14.43 -1.01
N LEU A 46 16.44 -15.40 -0.40
CA LEU A 46 15.42 -15.13 0.63
C LEU A 46 15.96 -14.36 1.85
N THR A 47 17.21 -14.62 2.25
CA THR A 47 17.79 -14.01 3.46
C THR A 47 18.11 -12.53 3.29
N ALA A 48 18.70 -12.12 2.16
CA ALA A 48 19.03 -10.70 1.93
C ALA A 48 17.76 -9.85 1.85
N VAL A 49 16.71 -10.38 1.19
CA VAL A 49 15.40 -9.74 1.09
C VAL A 49 14.85 -9.43 2.49
N VAL A 50 14.83 -10.41 3.39
CA VAL A 50 14.29 -10.23 4.75
C VAL A 50 15.05 -9.15 5.54
N TYR A 51 16.38 -9.08 5.47
CA TYR A 51 17.14 -8.04 6.16
C TYR A 51 16.85 -6.64 5.60
N THR A 52 16.76 -6.50 4.28
CA THR A 52 16.40 -5.22 3.65
C THR A 52 14.98 -4.78 4.02
N GLU A 53 14.04 -5.72 4.15
CA GLU A 53 12.66 -5.43 4.58
C GLU A 53 12.59 -4.87 5.99
N VAL A 54 13.35 -5.44 6.92
CA VAL A 54 13.40 -4.94 8.31
C VAL A 54 13.92 -3.52 8.35
N LEU A 55 14.97 -3.21 7.58
CA LEU A 55 15.53 -1.86 7.49
C LEU A 55 14.51 -0.88 6.90
N HIS A 56 13.87 -1.23 5.77
CA HIS A 56 12.84 -0.38 5.17
C HIS A 56 11.66 -0.15 6.12
N ALA A 57 11.20 -1.18 6.83
CA ALA A 57 10.12 -1.06 7.80
C ALA A 57 10.47 -0.08 8.93
N ALA A 58 11.70 -0.16 9.48
CA ALA A 58 12.15 0.77 10.52
C ALA A 58 12.20 2.22 10.02
N VAL A 59 12.76 2.44 8.83
CA VAL A 59 12.83 3.78 8.21
C VAL A 59 11.44 4.31 7.88
N MET A 60 10.54 3.46 7.36
CA MET A 60 9.14 3.84 7.10
C MET A 60 8.40 4.24 8.38
N ILE A 61 8.54 3.49 9.46
CA ILE A 61 7.87 3.82 10.73
C ILE A 61 8.37 5.17 11.26
N LEU A 62 9.70 5.36 11.33
CA LEU A 62 10.30 6.60 11.78
C LEU A 62 9.88 7.79 10.90
N GLY A 63 9.97 7.61 9.58
CA GLY A 63 9.53 8.61 8.62
C GLY A 63 8.05 8.96 8.77
N SER A 64 7.19 7.97 8.96
CA SER A 64 5.74 8.18 9.11
C SER A 64 5.39 8.93 10.39
N VAL A 65 6.10 8.67 11.50
CA VAL A 65 5.97 9.43 12.76
C VAL A 65 6.37 10.90 12.56
N LEU A 66 7.48 11.14 11.86
CA LEU A 66 7.90 12.51 11.51
C LEU A 66 6.86 13.19 10.63
N LEU A 67 6.43 12.54 9.55
CA LEU A 67 5.42 13.06 8.63
C LEU A 67 4.13 13.41 9.36
N MET A 68 3.63 12.54 10.23
CA MET A 68 2.42 12.78 11.02
C MET A 68 2.58 14.02 11.91
N SER A 69 3.75 14.20 12.51
CA SER A 69 4.05 15.37 13.37
C SER A 69 4.03 16.68 12.59
N PHE A 70 4.73 16.74 11.45
CA PHE A 70 4.69 17.92 10.58
C PHE A 70 3.30 18.15 9.96
N ALA A 71 2.63 17.10 9.51
CA ALA A 71 1.29 17.19 8.94
C ALA A 71 0.29 17.77 9.93
N PHE A 72 0.36 17.40 11.21
CA PHE A 72 -0.48 18.00 12.24
C PHE A 72 -0.18 19.47 12.48
N SER A 73 1.09 19.89 12.39
CA SER A 73 1.45 21.29 12.53
C SER A 73 0.82 22.18 11.45
N GLU A 74 0.69 21.68 10.21
CA GLU A 74 0.06 22.39 9.09
C GLU A 74 -1.45 22.59 9.26
N VAL A 75 -2.14 21.61 9.86
CA VAL A 75 -3.60 21.67 10.02
C VAL A 75 -4.05 22.32 11.32
N GLY A 76 -3.15 22.55 12.27
CA GLY A 76 -3.46 23.09 13.60
C GLY A 76 -3.85 22.01 14.61
N GLY A 77 -3.22 20.83 14.52
CA GLY A 77 -3.47 19.68 15.40
C GLY A 77 -4.71 18.87 15.05
N TYR A 78 -5.12 17.98 15.97
CA TYR A 78 -6.25 17.08 15.76
C TYR A 78 -7.58 17.82 15.57
N GLU A 79 -7.84 18.86 16.36
CA GLU A 79 -9.07 19.63 16.26
C GLU A 79 -9.18 20.38 14.92
N GLY A 80 -8.05 20.96 14.47
CA GLY A 80 -7.95 21.58 13.15
C GLY A 80 -8.20 20.59 12.02
N MET A 81 -7.65 19.38 12.14
CA MET A 81 -7.91 18.28 11.19
C MET A 81 -9.38 17.89 11.16
N ALA A 82 -9.98 17.60 12.32
CA ALA A 82 -11.38 17.19 12.43
C ALA A 82 -12.34 18.24 11.85
N ARG A 83 -12.06 19.53 12.06
CA ARG A 83 -12.87 20.63 11.53
C ARG A 83 -12.68 20.82 10.02
N LYS A 84 -11.43 20.91 9.56
CA LYS A 84 -11.11 21.20 8.15
C LYS A 84 -11.41 20.01 7.22
N TYR A 85 -11.39 18.79 7.73
CA TYR A 85 -11.63 17.59 6.91
C TYR A 85 -12.97 17.62 6.19
N PHE A 86 -14.05 18.05 6.85
CA PHE A 86 -15.39 18.11 6.24
C PHE A 86 -15.53 19.22 5.18
N HIS A 87 -14.61 20.19 5.16
CA HIS A 87 -14.55 21.26 4.16
C HIS A 87 -13.56 20.96 3.02
N ALA A 88 -12.91 19.79 3.02
CA ALA A 88 -11.91 19.40 2.02
C ALA A 88 -12.57 18.91 0.71
N ILE A 89 -13.15 19.86 -0.02
CA ILE A 89 -13.89 19.66 -1.28
C ILE A 89 -13.06 20.23 -2.44
N PRO A 90 -12.92 19.52 -3.58
CA PRO A 90 -12.25 20.04 -4.76
C PRO A 90 -13.02 21.22 -5.38
N SER A 91 -12.29 22.18 -5.94
CA SER A 91 -12.82 23.37 -6.61
C SER A 91 -13.50 23.03 -7.94
N VAL A 92 -13.03 21.99 -8.62
CA VAL A 92 -13.53 21.55 -9.92
C VAL A 92 -14.35 20.27 -9.75
N ILE A 93 -15.67 20.38 -9.94
CA ILE A 93 -16.65 19.28 -9.75
C ILE A 93 -17.42 18.91 -11.01
N SER A 94 -17.33 19.72 -12.06
CA SER A 94 -18.07 19.56 -13.31
C SER A 94 -17.15 19.73 -14.51
N GLU A 95 -17.37 18.94 -15.55
CA GLU A 95 -16.67 19.02 -16.83
C GLU A 95 -17.69 18.96 -17.97
N GLY A 96 -17.78 20.04 -18.75
CA GLY A 96 -18.80 20.19 -19.78
C GLY A 96 -20.22 20.05 -19.21
N ASN A 97 -21.00 19.14 -19.77
CA ASN A 97 -22.38 18.87 -19.35
C ASN A 97 -22.49 17.84 -18.20
N TRP A 98 -21.38 17.35 -17.67
CA TRP A 98 -21.37 16.36 -16.60
C TRP A 98 -20.96 16.98 -15.27
N THR A 99 -21.75 16.73 -14.22
CA THR A 99 -21.42 17.11 -12.84
C THR A 99 -21.28 15.85 -12.00
N ALA A 100 -20.20 15.77 -11.23
CA ALA A 100 -19.98 14.66 -10.31
C ALA A 100 -21.08 14.62 -9.23
N LYS A 101 -21.46 13.42 -8.81
CA LYS A 101 -22.38 13.26 -7.69
C LYS A 101 -21.74 13.77 -6.38
N PRO A 102 -22.48 14.43 -5.49
CA PRO A 102 -21.98 14.90 -4.20
C PRO A 102 -21.26 13.83 -3.38
N GLU A 103 -21.77 12.59 -3.41
CA GLU A 103 -21.19 11.44 -2.72
C GLU A 103 -19.74 11.13 -3.13
N CYS A 104 -19.31 11.54 -4.32
CA CYS A 104 -17.98 11.24 -4.84
C CYS A 104 -16.89 12.19 -4.31
N TYR A 105 -17.22 13.47 -4.10
CA TYR A 105 -16.27 14.51 -3.70
C TYR A 105 -16.44 15.01 -2.27
N MET A 106 -17.62 14.87 -1.66
CA MET A 106 -17.85 15.31 -0.30
C MET A 106 -17.33 14.28 0.72
N PRO A 107 -16.63 14.71 1.78
CA PRO A 107 -16.33 13.85 2.91
C PRO A 107 -17.63 13.42 3.61
N ARG A 108 -17.77 12.13 3.95
CA ARG A 108 -18.97 11.67 4.70
C ARG A 108 -18.96 12.22 6.12
N GLN A 109 -20.14 12.48 6.67
CA GLN A 109 -20.30 12.99 8.04
C GLN A 109 -19.80 11.99 9.11
N ASP A 110 -19.87 10.69 8.83
CA ASP A 110 -19.40 9.62 9.71
C ASP A 110 -17.90 9.26 9.51
N ALA A 111 -17.13 10.10 8.79
CA ALA A 111 -15.74 9.76 8.43
C ALA A 111 -14.79 9.59 9.63
N LEU A 112 -15.10 10.18 10.79
CA LEU A 112 -14.32 10.04 12.02
C LEU A 112 -14.78 8.85 12.89
N HIS A 113 -15.83 8.12 12.48
CA HIS A 113 -16.33 6.96 13.19
C HIS A 113 -15.76 5.67 12.57
N ILE A 114 -15.13 4.85 13.40
CA ILE A 114 -14.59 3.54 13.00
C ILE A 114 -15.73 2.58 12.63
N PHE A 115 -16.77 2.56 13.47
CA PHE A 115 -17.97 1.76 13.24
C PHE A 115 -19.02 2.62 12.54
N ARG A 116 -19.26 2.33 11.27
CA ARG A 116 -20.27 2.99 10.46
C ARG A 116 -21.64 2.33 10.61
N ASP A 117 -22.65 3.01 10.09
CA ASP A 117 -24.03 2.50 10.06
C ASP A 117 -24.12 1.08 9.47
N PRO A 118 -24.88 0.16 10.10
CA PRO A 118 -24.96 -1.24 9.68
C PRO A 118 -25.58 -1.48 8.30
N ILE A 119 -26.32 -0.53 7.74
CA ILE A 119 -27.14 -0.77 6.53
C ILE A 119 -26.77 0.21 5.41
N SER A 120 -26.60 1.49 5.73
CA SER A 120 -26.33 2.58 4.78
C SER A 120 -24.84 2.94 4.67
N GLY A 121 -24.00 2.31 5.49
CA GLY A 121 -22.55 2.48 5.44
C GLY A 121 -21.92 1.83 4.22
N ASP A 122 -20.99 2.51 3.54
CA ASP A 122 -20.20 1.87 2.45
C ASP A 122 -19.37 0.68 2.98
N ILE A 123 -19.03 0.75 4.26
CA ILE A 123 -18.34 -0.31 5.02
C ILE A 123 -19.12 -0.50 6.31
N PRO A 124 -20.23 -1.25 6.27
CA PRO A 124 -21.10 -1.40 7.43
C PRO A 124 -20.37 -2.16 8.54
N TRP A 125 -20.58 -1.80 9.82
CA TRP A 125 -19.82 -2.41 10.92
C TRP A 125 -19.91 -3.94 11.00
N PRO A 126 -21.03 -4.63 10.65
CA PRO A 126 -21.05 -6.09 10.63
C PRO A 126 -20.11 -6.64 9.56
N GLY A 127 -20.08 -6.00 8.38
CA GLY A 127 -19.13 -6.34 7.32
C GLY A 127 -17.68 -6.06 7.74
N LEU A 128 -17.44 -4.98 8.49
CA LEU A 128 -16.14 -4.69 9.06
C LEU A 128 -15.68 -5.80 10.01
N ILE A 129 -16.52 -6.21 10.97
CA ILE A 129 -16.16 -7.25 11.94
C ILE A 129 -16.08 -8.63 11.28
N PHE A 130 -17.14 -9.11 10.66
CA PHE A 130 -17.18 -10.49 10.14
C PHE A 130 -16.42 -10.64 8.82
N GLY A 131 -16.58 -9.69 7.90
CA GLY A 131 -15.90 -9.70 6.60
C GLY A 131 -14.40 -9.47 6.75
N THR A 132 -13.98 -8.38 7.39
CA THR A 132 -12.54 -8.07 7.52
C THR A 132 -11.82 -9.08 8.40
N THR A 133 -12.45 -9.64 9.44
CA THR A 133 -11.82 -10.71 10.24
C THR A 133 -11.61 -11.97 9.39
N THR A 134 -12.59 -12.36 8.58
CA THR A 134 -12.45 -13.51 7.65
C THR A 134 -11.31 -13.28 6.66
N ILE A 135 -11.25 -12.08 6.05
CA ILE A 135 -10.16 -11.70 5.14
C ILE A 135 -8.81 -11.68 5.88
N SER A 136 -8.77 -11.18 7.10
CA SER A 136 -7.54 -11.12 7.91
C SER A 136 -7.04 -12.51 8.29
N LEU A 137 -7.95 -13.45 8.59
CA LEU A 137 -7.60 -14.86 8.83
C LEU A 137 -7.06 -15.51 7.56
N PHE A 138 -7.67 -15.25 6.40
CA PHE A 138 -7.14 -15.74 5.13
C PHE A 138 -5.70 -15.23 4.89
N TYR A 139 -5.46 -13.93 5.01
CA TYR A 139 -4.10 -13.37 4.82
C TYR A 139 -3.10 -13.82 5.90
N GLY A 140 -3.54 -14.04 7.13
CA GLY A 140 -2.67 -14.45 8.23
C GLY A 140 -2.36 -15.95 8.24
N CYS A 141 -3.26 -16.79 7.73
CA CYS A 141 -3.15 -18.24 7.90
C CYS A 141 -3.03 -19.01 6.59
N ALA A 142 -3.55 -18.48 5.47
CA ALA A 142 -3.60 -19.17 4.18
C ALA A 142 -2.74 -18.50 3.10
N ASP A 143 -2.31 -17.24 3.30
CA ASP A 143 -1.40 -16.59 2.37
C ASP A 143 0.02 -17.17 2.49
N GLN A 144 0.50 -17.67 1.36
CA GLN A 144 1.82 -18.27 1.22
C GLN A 144 2.95 -17.33 1.63
N ILE A 145 2.83 -16.01 1.41
CA ILE A 145 3.86 -15.04 1.83
C ILE A 145 4.03 -15.06 3.35
N PHE A 146 2.92 -15.12 4.10
CA PHE A 146 2.95 -15.14 5.56
C PHE A 146 3.43 -16.50 6.08
N ILE A 147 2.94 -17.60 5.50
CA ILE A 147 3.34 -18.96 5.86
C ILE A 147 4.85 -19.14 5.68
N GLN A 148 5.42 -18.71 4.55
CA GLN A 148 6.86 -18.80 4.28
C GLN A 148 7.69 -18.07 5.33
N ARG A 149 7.26 -16.88 5.77
CA ARG A 149 7.95 -16.11 6.82
C ARG A 149 7.89 -16.82 8.18
N CYS A 150 6.78 -17.47 8.51
CA CYS A 150 6.67 -18.30 9.72
C CYS A 150 7.59 -19.53 9.65
N LEU A 151 7.66 -20.20 8.49
CA LEU A 151 8.51 -21.38 8.29
C LEU A 151 10.02 -21.06 8.33
N ALA A 152 10.40 -19.83 8.01
CA ALA A 152 11.79 -19.35 8.13
C ALA A 152 12.20 -19.04 9.59
N GLY A 153 11.28 -19.13 10.55
CA GLY A 153 11.55 -18.88 11.96
C GLY A 153 12.40 -19.97 12.60
N LYS A 154 13.36 -19.56 13.45
CA LYS A 154 14.30 -20.51 14.10
C LYS A 154 13.61 -21.51 15.02
N ASN A 155 12.64 -21.05 15.81
CA ASN A 155 11.93 -21.84 16.81
C ASN A 155 10.48 -21.40 16.92
N MET A 156 9.61 -22.30 17.39
CA MET A 156 8.18 -22.01 17.63
C MET A 156 7.97 -20.80 18.55
N PHE A 157 8.83 -20.62 19.57
CA PHE A 157 8.76 -19.45 20.45
C PHE A 157 8.95 -18.13 19.67
N HIS A 158 9.99 -18.05 18.83
CA HIS A 158 10.24 -16.86 18.01
C HIS A 158 9.11 -16.59 17.02
N ILE A 159 8.54 -17.64 16.43
CA ILE A 159 7.41 -17.52 15.50
C ILE A 159 6.19 -16.94 16.24
N LYS A 160 5.83 -17.50 17.41
CA LYS A 160 4.69 -17.01 18.21
C LYS A 160 4.89 -15.57 18.68
N SER A 161 6.07 -15.24 19.20
CA SER A 161 6.40 -13.85 19.61
C SER A 161 6.36 -12.89 18.43
N GLY A 162 6.85 -13.31 17.25
CA GLY A 162 6.79 -12.53 16.01
C GLY A 162 5.36 -12.26 15.55
N CYS A 163 4.47 -13.27 15.61
CA CYS A 163 3.06 -13.09 15.30
C CYS A 163 2.36 -12.11 16.25
N ILE A 164 2.65 -12.18 17.56
CA ILE A 164 2.10 -11.22 18.54
C ILE A 164 2.60 -9.81 18.26
N LEU A 165 3.90 -9.64 18.02
CA LEU A 165 4.49 -8.34 17.67
C LEU A 165 3.87 -7.77 16.38
N CYS A 166 3.69 -8.60 15.35
CA CYS A 166 3.03 -8.24 14.10
C CYS A 166 1.59 -7.74 14.36
N GLY A 167 0.84 -8.41 15.24
CA GLY A 167 -0.49 -7.97 15.66
C GLY A 167 -0.51 -6.55 16.24
N TYR A 168 0.43 -6.23 17.14
CA TYR A 168 0.57 -4.88 17.68
C TYR A 168 0.99 -3.86 16.62
N LEU A 169 1.97 -4.20 15.77
CA LEU A 169 2.43 -3.30 14.71
C LEU A 169 1.35 -2.99 13.67
N LYS A 170 0.41 -3.91 13.42
CA LYS A 170 -0.74 -3.68 12.51
C LYS A 170 -1.71 -2.60 13.00
N LEU A 171 -1.63 -2.17 14.26
CA LEU A 171 -2.41 -1.03 14.77
C LEU A 171 -1.81 0.32 14.32
N LEU A 172 -0.50 0.38 14.06
CA LEU A 172 0.20 1.62 13.72
C LEU A 172 -0.26 2.27 12.41
N PRO A 173 -0.51 1.56 11.30
CA PRO A 173 -0.92 2.16 10.03
C PRO A 173 -2.19 3.03 10.13
N MET A 174 -3.08 2.75 11.08
CA MET A 174 -4.25 3.60 11.35
C MET A 174 -3.82 5.03 11.69
N PHE A 175 -2.82 5.18 12.54
CA PHE A 175 -2.30 6.49 12.95
C PHE A 175 -1.29 7.03 11.94
N LEU A 176 -0.36 6.18 11.49
CA LEU A 176 0.79 6.59 10.70
C LEU A 176 0.49 6.74 9.20
N MET A 177 -0.61 6.18 8.69
CA MET A 177 -0.95 6.26 7.26
C MET A 177 -2.34 6.87 7.01
N VAL A 178 -3.38 6.42 7.74
CA VAL A 178 -4.75 6.91 7.49
C VAL A 178 -4.89 8.38 7.88
N VAL A 179 -4.41 8.77 9.06
CA VAL A 179 -4.49 10.17 9.53
C VAL A 179 -3.70 11.12 8.61
N PRO A 180 -2.42 10.86 8.26
CA PRO A 180 -1.73 11.63 7.23
C PRO A 180 -2.49 11.66 5.89
N GLY A 181 -3.09 10.55 5.46
CA GLY A 181 -3.93 10.53 4.26
C GLY A 181 -5.13 11.49 4.33
N MET A 182 -5.79 11.59 5.48
CA MET A 182 -6.87 12.56 5.72
C MET A 182 -6.35 14.00 5.69
N ILE A 183 -5.20 14.26 6.29
CA ILE A 183 -4.54 15.58 6.25
C ILE A 183 -4.15 15.96 4.82
N SER A 184 -3.65 15.01 4.03
CA SER A 184 -3.34 15.25 2.63
C SER A 184 -4.56 15.68 1.82
N ARG A 185 -5.76 15.16 2.14
CA ARG A 185 -7.00 15.60 1.50
C ARG A 185 -7.34 17.05 1.86
N ILE A 186 -7.08 17.45 3.10
CA ILE A 186 -7.30 18.83 3.57
C ILE A 186 -6.38 19.82 2.84
N LEU A 187 -5.10 19.48 2.71
CA LEU A 187 -4.10 20.37 2.11
C LEU A 187 -4.15 20.38 0.57
N PHE A 188 -4.54 19.25 -0.05
CA PHE A 188 -4.54 19.08 -1.51
C PHE A 188 -5.87 18.51 -2.04
N PRO A 189 -7.02 19.18 -1.80
CA PRO A 189 -8.33 18.66 -2.18
C PRO A 189 -8.47 18.47 -3.70
N ASP A 190 -7.95 19.41 -4.50
CA ASP A 190 -8.04 19.35 -5.97
C ASP A 190 -7.27 18.19 -6.60
N GLN A 191 -6.24 17.69 -5.93
CA GLN A 191 -5.39 16.60 -6.44
C GLN A 191 -5.80 15.25 -5.88
N VAL A 192 -6.09 15.19 -4.57
CA VAL A 192 -6.38 13.92 -3.87
C VAL A 192 -7.86 13.54 -3.94
N ALA A 193 -8.75 14.52 -3.83
CA ALA A 193 -10.20 14.33 -3.90
C ALA A 193 -10.78 14.72 -5.28
N CYS A 194 -9.94 14.77 -6.31
CA CYS A 194 -10.39 15.03 -7.67
C CYS A 194 -11.48 14.03 -8.09
N VAL A 195 -12.46 14.51 -8.85
CA VAL A 195 -13.53 13.66 -9.40
C VAL A 195 -13.72 13.85 -10.90
N VAL A 196 -13.22 14.96 -11.44
CA VAL A 196 -13.24 15.24 -12.88
C VAL A 196 -12.17 14.40 -13.60
N PRO A 197 -12.53 13.61 -14.63
CA PRO A 197 -11.61 12.70 -15.28
C PRO A 197 -10.37 13.36 -15.90
N SER A 198 -10.51 14.53 -16.52
CA SER A 198 -9.37 15.24 -17.14
C SER A 198 -8.36 15.73 -16.10
N GLU A 199 -8.86 16.34 -15.02
CA GLU A 199 -8.02 16.86 -13.93
C GLU A 199 -7.37 15.71 -13.14
N CYS A 200 -8.09 14.63 -12.87
CA CYS A 200 -7.52 13.44 -12.25
C CYS A 200 -6.43 12.79 -13.13
N LEU A 201 -6.64 12.73 -14.45
CA LEU A 201 -5.66 12.18 -15.39
C LEU A 201 -4.36 12.98 -15.38
N LYS A 202 -4.46 14.31 -15.25
CA LYS A 202 -3.33 15.23 -15.16
C LYS A 202 -2.48 14.98 -13.91
N TYR A 203 -3.10 14.83 -12.74
CA TYR A 203 -2.34 14.70 -11.48
C TYR A 203 -1.89 13.28 -11.16
N CYS A 204 -2.73 12.25 -11.36
CA CYS A 204 -2.38 10.88 -10.98
C CYS A 204 -2.38 9.90 -12.15
N GLY A 205 -2.80 10.30 -13.35
CA GLY A 205 -2.90 9.39 -14.49
C GLY A 205 -4.03 8.37 -14.39
N SER A 206 -4.98 8.57 -13.48
CA SER A 206 -6.21 7.78 -13.34
C SER A 206 -7.42 8.67 -13.64
N ARG A 207 -8.47 8.12 -14.27
CA ARG A 207 -9.68 8.87 -14.60
C ARG A 207 -10.70 8.95 -13.47
N SER A 208 -10.56 8.15 -12.42
CA SER A 208 -11.64 7.94 -11.44
C SER A 208 -11.23 8.10 -9.99
N ASN A 209 -9.95 7.98 -9.65
CA ASN A 209 -9.50 8.03 -8.25
C ASN A 209 -8.01 8.38 -8.14
N CYS A 210 -7.69 9.44 -7.39
CA CYS A 210 -6.32 9.83 -7.02
C CYS A 210 -6.02 9.66 -5.52
N LYS A 211 -6.83 8.90 -4.77
CA LYS A 211 -6.58 8.65 -3.33
C LYS A 211 -5.22 7.99 -3.06
N SER A 212 -4.68 7.22 -4.00
CA SER A 212 -3.39 6.52 -3.86
C SER A 212 -2.19 7.46 -3.77
N ILE A 213 -2.28 8.68 -4.32
CA ILE A 213 -1.19 9.67 -4.27
C ILE A 213 -1.21 10.52 -3.00
N ALA A 214 -2.21 10.37 -2.11
CA ALA A 214 -2.35 11.19 -0.91
C ALA A 214 -1.11 11.16 -0.01
N TYR A 215 -0.65 9.96 0.35
CA TYR A 215 0.50 9.80 1.23
C TYR A 215 1.80 10.34 0.59
N PRO A 216 2.16 9.94 -0.65
CA PRO A 216 3.28 10.55 -1.38
C PRO A 216 3.22 12.07 -1.51
N LYS A 217 2.04 12.62 -1.80
CA LYS A 217 1.85 14.06 -1.99
C LYS A 217 2.16 14.83 -0.72
N LEU A 218 1.70 14.31 0.42
CA LEU A 218 1.98 14.90 1.71
C LEU A 218 3.47 14.86 2.05
N VAL A 219 4.14 13.72 1.78
CA VAL A 219 5.60 13.57 1.97
C VAL A 219 6.36 14.65 1.21
N ILE A 220 6.00 14.89 -0.06
CA ILE A 220 6.68 15.86 -0.92
C ILE A 220 6.42 17.30 -0.46
N ALA A 221 5.24 17.59 0.06
CA ALA A 221 4.85 18.96 0.37
C ALA A 221 5.18 19.42 1.79
N VAL A 222 5.24 18.49 2.75
CA VAL A 222 5.31 18.82 4.18
C VAL A 222 6.66 18.48 4.80
N LEU A 223 7.38 17.46 4.31
CA LEU A 223 8.68 17.11 4.88
C LEU A 223 9.80 18.02 4.34
N PRO A 224 10.76 18.39 5.19
CA PRO A 224 11.92 19.16 4.77
C PRO A 224 12.83 18.34 3.84
N ASN A 225 13.66 19.08 3.09
CA ASN A 225 14.67 18.51 2.19
C ASN A 225 15.57 17.52 2.94
N GLY A 226 15.88 16.39 2.31
CA GLY A 226 16.59 15.26 2.93
C GLY A 226 15.64 14.18 3.44
N PHE A 227 14.75 14.48 4.39
CA PHE A 227 13.76 13.52 4.89
C PHE A 227 12.76 13.10 3.81
N GLN A 228 12.39 14.03 2.92
CA GLN A 228 11.61 13.73 1.73
C GLN A 228 12.28 12.65 0.86
N GLY A 229 13.56 12.83 0.52
CA GLY A 229 14.31 11.89 -0.33
C GLY A 229 14.47 10.52 0.32
N LEU A 230 14.75 10.48 1.63
CA LEU A 230 14.81 9.25 2.41
C LEU A 230 13.47 8.50 2.37
N MET A 231 12.36 9.19 2.62
CA MET A 231 11.03 8.58 2.61
C MET A 231 10.66 8.05 1.22
N LEU A 232 10.83 8.86 0.17
CA LEU A 232 10.49 8.46 -1.21
C LEU A 232 11.29 7.24 -1.65
N THR A 233 12.60 7.22 -1.35
CA THR A 233 13.46 6.07 -1.67
C THR A 233 13.00 4.82 -0.92
N THR A 234 12.66 4.96 0.37
CA THR A 234 12.18 3.84 1.19
C THR A 234 10.85 3.31 0.69
N MET A 235 9.94 4.19 0.24
CA MET A 235 8.67 3.79 -0.37
C MET A 235 8.88 3.02 -1.69
N CYS A 236 9.79 3.49 -2.55
CA CYS A 236 10.17 2.75 -3.76
C CYS A 236 10.73 1.36 -3.41
N ALA A 237 11.61 1.29 -2.42
CA ALA A 237 12.22 0.03 -2.00
C ALA A 237 11.20 -0.93 -1.36
N ALA A 238 10.24 -0.41 -0.59
CA ALA A 238 9.13 -1.19 -0.04
C ALA A 238 8.25 -1.78 -1.17
N LEU A 239 7.93 -0.99 -2.20
CA LEU A 239 7.19 -1.47 -3.38
C LEU A 239 7.94 -2.62 -4.09
N MET A 240 9.25 -2.48 -4.29
CA MET A 240 10.07 -3.55 -4.88
C MET A 240 10.04 -4.81 -4.02
N SER A 241 10.10 -4.66 -2.70
CA SER A 241 10.09 -5.79 -1.77
C SER A 241 8.77 -6.56 -1.76
N SER A 242 7.64 -5.85 -1.82
CA SER A 242 6.33 -6.48 -1.96
C SER A 242 6.24 -7.29 -3.25
N LEU A 243 6.68 -6.72 -4.38
CA LEU A 243 6.71 -7.41 -5.67
C LEU A 243 7.61 -8.66 -5.65
N THR A 244 8.81 -8.55 -5.07
CA THR A 244 9.72 -9.69 -4.90
C THR A 244 9.12 -10.78 -4.02
N SER A 245 8.41 -10.41 -2.94
CA SER A 245 7.70 -11.37 -2.10
C SER A 245 6.59 -12.12 -2.86
N ILE A 246 5.82 -11.42 -3.71
CA ILE A 246 4.79 -12.03 -4.55
C ILE A 246 5.41 -12.98 -5.57
N PHE A 247 6.51 -12.60 -6.22
CA PHE A 247 7.20 -13.46 -7.19
C PHE A 247 7.78 -14.71 -6.52
N ASN A 248 8.44 -14.56 -5.37
CA ASN A 248 8.99 -15.69 -4.63
C ASN A 248 7.89 -16.66 -4.14
N SER A 249 6.77 -16.11 -3.66
CA SER A 249 5.60 -16.90 -3.25
C SER A 249 4.97 -17.65 -4.43
N SER A 250 4.76 -16.98 -5.56
CA SER A 250 4.18 -17.59 -6.78
C SER A 250 5.09 -18.68 -7.34
N SER A 251 6.40 -18.45 -7.35
CA SER A 251 7.41 -19.43 -7.75
C SER A 251 7.39 -20.67 -6.86
N ALA A 252 7.36 -20.49 -5.53
CA ALA A 252 7.27 -21.61 -4.60
C ALA A 252 5.95 -22.39 -4.75
N MET A 253 4.84 -21.70 -4.98
CA MET A 253 3.57 -22.38 -5.27
C MET A 253 3.67 -23.23 -6.54
N PHE A 254 4.26 -22.70 -7.60
CA PHE A 254 4.44 -23.42 -8.86
C PHE A 254 5.38 -24.62 -8.72
N THR A 255 6.57 -24.42 -8.15
CA THR A 255 7.58 -25.48 -8.03
C THR A 255 7.12 -26.61 -7.10
N MET A 256 6.59 -26.27 -5.91
CA MET A 256 6.25 -27.29 -4.92
C MET A 256 4.90 -27.97 -5.16
N ASN A 257 3.91 -27.27 -5.74
CA ASN A 257 2.55 -27.83 -5.90
C ASN A 257 2.20 -28.26 -7.32
N ILE A 258 2.86 -27.72 -8.35
CA ILE A 258 2.54 -28.05 -9.76
C ILE A 258 3.69 -28.82 -10.40
N TYR A 259 4.93 -28.34 -10.26
CA TYR A 259 6.07 -28.95 -10.93
C TYR A 259 6.40 -30.35 -10.40
N THR A 260 6.30 -30.57 -9.08
CA THR A 260 6.44 -31.90 -8.45
C THR A 260 5.39 -32.90 -8.92
N LEU A 261 4.19 -32.45 -9.31
CA LEU A 261 3.17 -33.32 -9.91
C LEU A 261 3.55 -33.74 -11.34
N MET A 262 4.16 -32.84 -12.10
CA MET A 262 4.63 -33.12 -13.47
C MET A 262 5.92 -33.95 -13.47
N ARG A 263 6.82 -33.70 -12.50
CA ARG A 263 8.11 -34.37 -12.33
C ARG A 263 8.27 -34.83 -10.86
N PRO A 264 7.76 -36.03 -10.52
CA PRO A 264 7.80 -36.54 -9.13
C PRO A 264 9.20 -36.82 -8.58
N MET A 265 10.19 -37.05 -9.45
CA MET A 265 11.59 -37.29 -9.08
C MET A 265 12.48 -36.07 -9.33
N ALA A 266 11.91 -34.86 -9.32
CA ALA A 266 12.70 -33.63 -9.47
C ALA A 266 13.72 -33.49 -8.33
N THR A 267 14.96 -33.15 -8.66
CA THR A 267 16.01 -32.91 -7.64
C THR A 267 15.86 -31.52 -7.03
N GLU A 268 16.42 -31.29 -5.83
CA GLU A 268 16.38 -29.96 -5.20
C GLU A 268 17.01 -28.87 -6.09
N LYS A 269 18.07 -29.20 -6.82
CA LYS A 269 18.71 -28.27 -7.76
C LYS A 269 17.76 -27.91 -8.92
N GLU A 270 17.02 -28.89 -9.43
CA GLU A 270 16.04 -28.70 -10.50
C GLU A 270 14.85 -27.85 -10.04
N LEU A 271 14.37 -28.07 -8.81
CA LEU A 271 13.33 -27.24 -8.19
C LEU A 271 13.80 -25.79 -7.99
N LEU A 272 15.05 -25.59 -7.55
CA LEU A 272 15.64 -24.26 -7.38
C LEU A 272 15.83 -23.52 -8.72
N VAL A 273 16.23 -24.22 -9.78
CA VAL A 273 16.39 -23.63 -11.12
C VAL A 273 15.03 -23.30 -11.72
N THR A 274 14.05 -24.19 -11.57
CA THR A 274 12.69 -23.97 -12.10
C THR A 274 11.95 -22.84 -11.37
N GLY A 275 12.30 -22.60 -10.10
CA GLY A 275 11.72 -21.52 -9.32
C GLY A 275 12.33 -20.13 -9.58
N ARG A 276 13.46 -20.04 -10.26
CA ARG A 276 14.07 -18.76 -10.62
C ARG A 276 13.55 -18.28 -11.96
#